data_AF-A0A7X7FN19-F1
#
_entry.id   AF-A0A7X7FN19-F1
#
_cell.length_a   1.000
_cell.length_b   1.000
_cell.length_c   1.000
_cell.angle_alpha   90.00
_cell.angle_beta   90.00
_cell.angle_gamma   90.00
#
_symmetry.space_group_name_H-M   'P 1'
#
loop_
_entity.id
_entity.type
_entity.pdbx_description
1 polymer ?
#
loop_
_entity_poly.entity_id
_entity_poly.type
_entity_poly.pdbx_seq_one_letter_code
_entity_poly.pdbx_strand_id
1 'polypeptide(L)'
;MGGSAYAREGMDVLTLGNDVDLPTEIAVGILPSAIVKVAELSQIIKKRKEAAAKIRATVQPLLAQLKRLNPQQREKATELMYEADRLDEEASALKKKQDEVLGPYSPSGEQEVCILVNKIVYRGVSLIFGDKITTITKARRGPVKFVSRVVERVESIIAIDTLSGSTQILPSQAYTPELPDTGDSLVSQGPTTDNAANSQAAQAATDTGKA
;
A
#
# COMPACT_ATOMS: atom_id res chain seq x y z
N MET A 1 7.64 -26.06 -8.18
CA MET A 1 8.34 -24.91 -7.54
C MET A 1 7.33 -24.17 -6.68
N GLY A 2 7.72 -23.77 -5.48
CA GLY A 2 6.99 -22.74 -4.73
C GLY A 2 7.30 -21.36 -5.29
N GLY A 3 6.59 -20.33 -4.83
CA GLY A 3 6.82 -18.95 -5.29
C GLY A 3 5.70 -18.00 -4.90
N SER A 4 5.86 -16.73 -5.25
CA SER A 4 4.85 -15.69 -5.06
C SER A 4 4.40 -15.09 -6.39
N ALA A 5 3.13 -14.74 -6.49
CA ALA A 5 2.58 -14.02 -7.64
C ALA A 5 1.56 -12.96 -7.18
N TYR A 6 1.47 -11.88 -7.95
CA TYR A 6 0.51 -10.80 -7.72
C TYR A 6 -0.24 -10.47 -9.00
N ALA A 7 -1.56 -10.29 -8.89
CA ALA A 7 -2.39 -9.81 -9.98
C ALA A 7 -3.43 -8.77 -9.51
N ARG A 8 -3.42 -7.59 -10.13
CA ARG A 8 -4.25 -6.44 -9.70
C ARG A 8 -5.75 -6.66 -9.90
N GLU A 9 -6.17 -7.13 -11.07
CA GLU A 9 -7.60 -7.27 -11.42
C GLU A 9 -8.16 -8.69 -11.11
N GLY A 10 -7.29 -9.62 -10.71
CA GLY A 10 -7.61 -11.04 -10.58
C GLY A 10 -6.72 -11.91 -11.45
N MET A 11 -6.96 -13.22 -11.40
CA MET A 11 -6.10 -14.22 -12.03
C MET A 11 -6.92 -15.39 -12.53
N ASP A 12 -6.62 -15.86 -13.74
CA ASP A 12 -7.16 -17.10 -14.31
C ASP A 12 -6.00 -18.05 -14.61
N VAL A 13 -6.01 -19.22 -13.97
CA VAL A 13 -4.92 -20.21 -14.04
C VAL A 13 -5.47 -21.62 -14.11
N LEU A 14 -4.70 -22.51 -14.73
CA LEU A 14 -5.03 -23.94 -14.71
C LEU A 14 -4.77 -24.55 -13.33
N THR A 15 -3.63 -24.24 -12.73
CA THR A 15 -3.13 -24.90 -11.52
C THR A 15 -2.53 -23.88 -10.58
N LEU A 16 -2.80 -24.01 -9.28
CA LEU A 16 -2.12 -23.26 -8.22
C LEU A 16 -1.41 -24.16 -7.22
N GLY A 17 -0.16 -23.81 -6.92
CA GLY A 17 0.71 -24.55 -6.03
C GLY A 17 1.40 -25.73 -6.72
N ASN A 18 1.79 -26.71 -5.92
CA ASN A 18 2.56 -27.87 -6.35
C ASN A 18 2.21 -29.10 -5.50
N ASP A 19 2.53 -30.27 -6.02
CA ASP A 19 2.23 -31.58 -5.44
C ASP A 19 3.14 -31.98 -4.27
N VAL A 20 4.19 -31.21 -4.01
CA VAL A 20 5.14 -31.40 -2.90
C VAL A 20 4.92 -30.40 -1.76
N ASP A 21 3.77 -29.71 -1.73
CA ASP A 21 3.35 -28.77 -0.69
C ASP A 21 4.34 -27.61 -0.41
N LEU A 22 5.16 -27.23 -1.40
CA LEU A 22 6.03 -26.06 -1.25
C LEU A 22 5.18 -24.79 -1.12
N PRO A 23 5.52 -23.88 -0.18
CA PRO A 23 4.80 -22.63 0.01
C PRO A 23 4.59 -21.87 -1.30
N THR A 24 3.34 -21.50 -1.55
CA THR A 24 2.96 -20.73 -2.74
C THR A 24 2.03 -19.62 -2.30
N GLU A 25 2.40 -18.37 -2.58
CA GLU A 25 1.63 -17.20 -2.18
C GLU A 25 1.05 -16.50 -3.40
N ILE A 26 -0.26 -16.30 -3.40
CA ILE A 26 -0.97 -15.63 -4.48
C ILE A 26 -1.70 -14.45 -3.88
N ALA A 27 -1.31 -13.25 -4.28
CA ALA A 27 -2.02 -12.03 -3.94
C ALA A 27 -2.82 -11.52 -5.12
N VAL A 28 -4.07 -11.14 -4.88
CA VAL A 28 -4.87 -10.43 -5.87
C VAL A 28 -5.50 -9.17 -5.28
N GLY A 29 -5.81 -8.23 -6.16
CA GLY A 29 -6.40 -6.97 -5.77
C GLY A 29 -5.33 -5.93 -5.48
N ILE A 30 -5.09 -5.67 -4.18
CA ILE A 30 -4.12 -4.66 -3.74
C ILE A 30 -2.75 -5.30 -3.56
N LEU A 31 -1.70 -4.64 -4.06
CA LEU A 31 -0.32 -5.11 -3.90
C LEU A 31 0.06 -5.20 -2.40
N PRO A 32 0.54 -6.36 -1.90
CA PRO A 32 0.89 -6.55 -0.49
C PRO A 32 1.85 -5.49 0.08
N SER A 33 2.88 -5.10 -0.67
CA SER A 33 3.83 -4.08 -0.24
C SER A 33 3.23 -2.66 -0.19
N ALA A 34 2.18 -2.40 -0.97
CA ALA A 34 1.42 -1.15 -0.86
C ALA A 34 0.60 -1.12 0.43
N ILE A 35 0.03 -2.26 0.85
CA ILE A 35 -0.72 -2.39 2.12
C ILE A 35 0.17 -2.03 3.31
N VAL A 36 1.42 -2.52 3.35
CA VAL A 36 2.40 -2.18 4.40
C VAL A 36 2.60 -0.66 4.49
N LYS A 37 2.97 -0.04 3.36
CA LYS A 37 3.25 1.41 3.31
C LYS A 37 2.04 2.24 3.69
N VAL A 38 0.85 1.83 3.25
CA VAL A 38 -0.43 2.47 3.59
C VAL A 38 -0.72 2.33 5.10
N ALA A 39 -0.41 1.19 5.71
CA ALA A 39 -0.58 0.99 7.15
C ALA A 39 0.37 1.87 7.98
N GLU A 40 1.64 1.98 7.58
CA GLU A 40 2.61 2.89 8.22
C GLU A 40 2.16 4.35 8.15
N LEU A 41 1.76 4.81 6.95
CA LEU A 41 1.23 6.16 6.75
C LEU A 41 -0.03 6.39 7.59
N SER A 42 -0.92 5.41 7.66
CA SER A 42 -2.15 5.50 8.47
C SER A 42 -1.85 5.70 9.95
N GLN A 43 -0.84 5.02 10.49
CA GLN A 43 -0.44 5.19 11.89
C GLN A 43 0.10 6.61 12.15
N ILE A 44 0.91 7.14 11.24
CA ILE A 44 1.44 8.50 11.36
C ILE A 44 0.31 9.53 11.29
N ILE A 45 -0.59 9.40 10.30
CA ILE A 45 -1.77 10.28 10.15
C ILE A 45 -2.61 10.27 11.42
N LYS A 46 -2.88 9.08 11.98
CA LYS A 46 -3.64 8.93 13.23
C LYS A 46 -2.98 9.71 14.37
N LYS A 47 -1.68 9.51 14.60
CA LYS A 47 -0.93 10.23 15.66
C LYS A 47 -0.97 11.74 15.49
N ARG A 48 -0.83 12.25 14.25
CA ARG A 48 -0.87 13.69 13.95
C ARG A 48 -2.24 14.29 14.22
N LYS A 49 -3.31 13.62 13.79
CA LYS A 49 -4.69 14.03 14.05
C LYS A 49 -5.05 14.01 15.54
N GLU A 50 -4.61 12.99 16.26
CA GLU A 50 -4.82 12.90 17.71
C GLU A 50 -4.09 14.03 18.46
N ALA A 51 -2.86 14.36 18.04
CA ALA A 51 -2.10 15.48 18.60
C ALA A 51 -2.80 16.83 18.33
N ALA A 52 -3.22 17.09 17.08
CA ALA A 52 -3.95 18.30 16.71
C ALA A 52 -5.26 18.43 17.51
N ALA A 53 -6.04 17.34 17.61
CA ALA A 53 -7.27 17.30 18.39
C ALA A 53 -7.03 17.60 19.88
N LYS A 54 -5.96 17.04 20.46
CA LYS A 54 -5.59 17.29 21.86
C LYS A 54 -5.23 18.75 22.11
N ILE A 55 -4.47 19.37 21.19
CA ILE A 55 -4.12 20.79 21.28
C ILE A 55 -5.40 21.64 21.22
N ARG A 56 -6.28 21.40 20.24
CA ARG A 56 -7.54 22.16 20.12
C ARG A 56 -8.43 22.00 21.35
N ALA A 57 -8.58 20.78 21.86
CA ALA A 57 -9.37 20.53 23.08
C ALA A 57 -8.83 21.29 24.30
N THR A 58 -7.52 21.50 24.37
CA THR A 58 -6.86 22.22 25.48
C THR A 58 -6.93 23.74 25.29
N VAL A 59 -6.75 24.22 24.06
CA VAL A 59 -6.51 25.64 23.76
C VAL A 59 -7.78 26.40 23.39
N GLN A 60 -8.75 25.77 22.72
CA GLN A 60 -10.02 26.43 22.38
C GLN A 60 -10.77 26.99 23.60
N PRO A 61 -10.87 26.28 24.74
CA PRO A 61 -11.49 26.83 25.94
C PRO A 61 -10.76 28.06 26.49
N LEU A 62 -9.43 28.10 26.37
CA LEU A 62 -8.61 29.24 26.81
C LEU A 62 -8.89 30.46 25.93
N LEU A 63 -8.94 30.27 24.60
CA LEU A 63 -9.26 31.34 23.65
C LEU A 63 -10.70 31.86 23.81
N ALA A 64 -11.65 31.01 24.15
CA ALA A 64 -13.02 31.45 24.45
C ALA A 64 -13.09 32.42 25.67
N GLN A 65 -12.09 32.35 26.57
CA GLN A 65 -11.95 33.23 27.73
C GLN A 65 -10.83 34.27 27.54
N LEU A 66 -10.64 34.77 26.32
CA LEU A 66 -9.61 35.74 25.92
C LEU A 66 -9.39 36.92 26.89
N LYS A 67 -10.46 37.44 27.51
CA LYS A 67 -10.39 38.57 28.47
C LYS A 67 -9.70 38.22 29.80
N ARG A 68 -9.56 36.92 30.11
CA ARG A 68 -8.91 36.42 31.33
C ARG A 68 -7.43 36.03 31.12
N LEU A 69 -6.98 35.96 29.87
CA LEU A 69 -5.61 35.60 29.53
C LEU A 69 -4.72 36.85 29.49
N ASN A 70 -3.50 36.72 30.02
CA ASN A 70 -2.49 37.77 29.87
C ASN A 70 -1.95 37.79 28.41
N PRO A 71 -1.24 38.85 27.98
CA PRO A 71 -0.70 38.91 26.62
C PRO A 71 0.16 37.71 26.20
N GLN A 72 1.05 37.22 27.08
CA GLN A 72 1.92 36.07 26.80
C GLN A 72 1.14 34.76 26.62
N GLN A 73 0.09 34.55 27.41
CA GLN A 73 -0.76 33.37 27.32
C GLN A 73 -1.61 33.39 26.04
N ARG A 74 -2.06 34.56 25.59
CA ARG A 74 -2.77 34.70 24.31
C ARG A 74 -1.86 34.39 23.12
N GLU A 75 -0.63 34.86 23.17
CA GLU A 75 0.38 34.55 22.16
C GLU A 75 0.65 33.04 22.11
N LYS A 76 0.93 32.43 23.26
CA LYS A 76 1.17 30.97 23.35
C LYS A 76 -0.02 30.13 22.90
N ALA A 77 -1.24 30.53 23.26
CA ALA A 77 -2.46 29.85 22.81
C ALA A 77 -2.62 29.95 21.29
N THR A 78 -2.33 31.10 20.71
CA THR A 78 -2.41 31.29 19.25
C THR A 78 -1.34 30.46 18.54
N GLU A 79 -0.11 30.42 19.05
CA GLU A 79 0.98 29.60 18.54
C GLU A 79 0.62 28.10 18.54
N LEU A 80 0.04 27.60 19.64
CA LEU A 80 -0.41 26.21 19.73
C LEU A 80 -1.54 25.90 18.74
N MET A 81 -2.47 26.83 18.49
CA MET A 81 -3.49 26.63 17.45
C MET A 81 -2.87 26.54 16.06
N TYR A 82 -1.88 27.39 15.74
CA TYR A 82 -1.13 27.28 14.49
C TYR A 82 -0.40 25.94 14.38
N GLU A 83 0.17 25.42 15.47
CA GLU A 83 0.77 24.09 15.49
C GLU A 83 -0.26 22.99 15.20
N ALA A 84 -1.48 23.09 15.76
CA ALA A 84 -2.55 22.14 15.49
C ALA A 84 -2.97 22.16 14.00
N ASP A 85 -3.04 23.34 13.40
CA ASP A 85 -3.37 23.47 11.98
C ASP A 85 -2.26 22.90 11.08
N ARG A 86 -0.98 23.16 11.42
CA ARG A 86 0.17 22.54 10.73
C ARG A 86 0.13 21.02 10.78
N LEU A 87 -0.22 20.44 11.94
CA LEU A 87 -0.33 18.99 12.10
C LEU A 87 -1.44 18.38 11.23
N ASP A 88 -2.54 19.10 11.03
CA ASP A 88 -3.62 18.67 10.12
C ASP A 88 -3.25 18.81 8.65
N GLU A 89 -2.52 19.85 8.28
CA GLU A 89 -1.96 20.01 6.93
C GLU A 89 -0.98 18.86 6.62
N GLU A 90 -0.07 18.55 7.56
CA GLU A 90 0.84 17.40 7.45
C GLU A 90 0.07 16.08 7.30
N ALA A 91 -0.98 15.87 8.12
CA ALA A 91 -1.82 14.68 8.04
C ALA A 91 -2.57 14.58 6.69
N SER A 92 -3.00 15.72 6.14
CA SER A 92 -3.68 15.79 4.85
C SER A 92 -2.73 15.51 3.68
N ALA A 93 -1.50 16.04 3.74
CA ALA A 93 -0.45 15.74 2.77
C ALA A 93 -0.06 14.25 2.79
N LEU A 94 0.07 13.66 3.99
CA LEU A 94 0.32 12.21 4.14
C LEU A 94 -0.83 11.37 3.61
N LYS A 95 -2.09 11.81 3.78
CA LYS A 95 -3.25 11.13 3.20
C LYS A 95 -3.21 11.16 1.68
N LYS A 96 -2.87 12.30 1.08
CA LYS A 96 -2.70 12.38 -0.38
C LYS A 96 -1.60 11.42 -0.87
N LYS A 97 -0.48 11.34 -0.14
CA LYS A 97 0.59 10.39 -0.43
C LYS A 97 0.14 8.93 -0.30
N GLN A 98 -0.72 8.63 0.68
CA GLN A 98 -1.35 7.31 0.83
C GLN A 98 -2.17 6.95 -0.41
N ASP A 99 -2.99 7.87 -0.89
CA ASP A 99 -3.82 7.68 -2.10
C ASP A 99 -2.95 7.50 -3.35
N GLU A 100 -1.85 8.27 -3.48
CA GLU A 100 -0.87 8.14 -4.57
C GLU A 100 -0.13 6.79 -4.55
N VAL A 101 0.19 6.27 -3.36
CA VAL A 101 0.81 4.93 -3.20
C VAL A 101 -0.19 3.84 -3.56
N LEU A 102 -1.46 4.00 -3.20
CA LEU A 102 -2.46 2.95 -3.36
C LEU A 102 -3.07 2.91 -4.76
N GLY A 103 -3.23 4.06 -5.42
CA GLY A 103 -3.92 4.21 -6.70
C GLY A 103 -3.43 3.26 -7.81
N PRO A 104 -2.13 3.21 -8.13
CA PRO A 104 -1.61 2.36 -9.21
C PRO A 104 -1.82 0.85 -8.98
N TYR A 105 -1.91 0.44 -7.72
CA TYR A 105 -1.98 -0.95 -7.29
C TYR A 105 -3.36 -1.36 -6.82
N SER A 106 -4.36 -0.48 -6.94
CA SER A 106 -5.74 -0.83 -6.64
C SER A 106 -6.45 -1.34 -7.88
N PRO A 107 -7.41 -2.27 -7.74
CA PRO A 107 -8.27 -2.68 -8.84
C PRO A 107 -9.00 -1.47 -9.45
N SER A 108 -9.26 -1.55 -10.76
CA SER A 108 -10.06 -0.55 -11.48
C SER A 108 -11.50 -0.41 -10.96
N GLY A 109 -12.04 -1.48 -10.35
CA GLY A 109 -13.43 -1.57 -9.90
C GLY A 109 -14.42 -1.96 -11.01
N GLU A 110 -13.95 -2.16 -12.25
CA GLU A 110 -14.80 -2.57 -13.38
C GLU A 110 -15.19 -4.05 -13.30
N GLN A 111 -14.39 -4.87 -12.61
CA GLN A 111 -14.59 -6.31 -12.50
C GLN A 111 -14.40 -6.80 -11.05
N GLU A 112 -15.04 -7.92 -10.71
CA GLU A 112 -14.84 -8.58 -9.42
C GLU A 112 -13.44 -9.20 -9.39
N VAL A 113 -12.60 -8.74 -8.46
CA VAL A 113 -11.28 -9.33 -8.21
C VAL A 113 -11.46 -10.76 -7.74
N CYS A 114 -10.99 -11.70 -8.55
CA CYS A 114 -11.13 -13.13 -8.25
C CYS A 114 -9.92 -13.92 -8.72
N ILE A 115 -9.77 -15.12 -8.14
CA ILE A 115 -8.84 -16.13 -8.62
C ILE A 115 -9.67 -17.27 -9.18
N LEU A 116 -9.63 -17.50 -10.48
CA LEU A 116 -10.22 -18.65 -11.13
C LEU A 116 -9.14 -19.72 -11.34
N VAL A 117 -9.37 -20.91 -10.81
CA VAL A 117 -8.48 -22.05 -10.99
C VAL A 117 -9.24 -23.16 -11.68
N ASN A 118 -8.85 -23.51 -12.91
CA ASN A 118 -9.65 -24.40 -13.75
C ASN A 118 -9.44 -25.91 -13.48
N LYS A 119 -8.30 -26.31 -12.90
CA LYS A 119 -7.94 -27.73 -12.72
C LYS A 119 -7.72 -28.13 -11.28
N ILE A 120 -6.76 -27.51 -10.58
CA ILE A 120 -6.41 -27.91 -9.21
C ILE A 120 -5.74 -26.77 -8.42
N VAL A 121 -6.13 -26.66 -7.16
CA VAL A 121 -5.40 -25.91 -6.13
C VAL A 121 -4.81 -26.90 -5.15
N TYR A 122 -3.49 -26.90 -5.01
CA TYR A 122 -2.78 -27.75 -4.07
C TYR A 122 -2.88 -27.23 -2.63
N ARG A 123 -2.53 -28.09 -1.68
CA ARG A 123 -2.40 -27.70 -0.28
C ARG A 123 -1.17 -26.79 -0.10
N GLY A 124 -1.20 -25.94 0.92
CA GLY A 124 -0.10 -25.01 1.24
C GLY A 124 -0.11 -23.73 0.40
N VAL A 125 -1.08 -23.56 -0.49
CA VAL A 125 -1.30 -22.31 -1.23
C VAL A 125 -1.96 -21.29 -0.29
N SER A 126 -1.32 -20.14 -0.12
CA SER A 126 -1.88 -18.98 0.57
C SER A 126 -2.48 -18.02 -0.45
N LEU A 127 -3.75 -17.70 -0.27
CA LEU A 127 -4.49 -16.75 -1.09
C LEU A 127 -4.69 -15.46 -0.29
N ILE A 128 -4.24 -14.35 -0.84
CA ILE A 128 -4.30 -13.02 -0.22
C ILE A 128 -5.24 -12.15 -1.06
N PHE A 129 -6.24 -11.59 -0.40
CA PHE A 129 -7.18 -10.63 -0.95
C PHE A 129 -7.20 -9.41 -0.03
N GLY A 130 -6.55 -8.32 -0.45
CA GLY A 130 -6.45 -7.12 0.38
C GLY A 130 -5.83 -7.42 1.76
N ASP A 131 -6.59 -7.16 2.83
CA ASP A 131 -6.18 -7.40 4.22
C ASP A 131 -6.48 -8.80 4.73
N LYS A 132 -6.94 -9.74 3.88
CA LYS A 132 -7.27 -11.12 4.24
C LYS A 132 -6.33 -12.12 3.62
N ILE A 133 -6.01 -13.17 4.38
CA ILE A 133 -5.28 -14.35 3.93
C ILE A 133 -6.01 -15.63 4.32
N THR A 134 -5.99 -16.62 3.44
CA THR A 134 -6.40 -18.00 3.76
C THR A 134 -5.41 -18.98 3.16
N THR A 135 -5.11 -20.05 3.88
CA THR A 135 -4.25 -21.13 3.39
C THR A 135 -5.08 -22.36 3.07
N ILE A 136 -4.89 -22.90 1.87
CA ILE A 136 -5.57 -24.10 1.41
C ILE A 136 -5.00 -25.30 2.16
N THR A 137 -5.81 -25.86 3.07
CA THR A 137 -5.41 -27.00 3.91
C THR A 137 -5.63 -28.35 3.23
N LYS A 138 -6.56 -28.41 2.26
CA LYS A 138 -6.87 -29.60 1.47
C LYS A 138 -6.91 -29.23 -0.01
N ALA A 139 -6.20 -29.99 -0.84
CA ALA A 139 -6.21 -29.78 -2.28
C ALA A 139 -7.63 -29.86 -2.85
N ARG A 140 -7.96 -28.95 -3.75
CA ARG A 140 -9.26 -28.84 -4.41
C ARG A 140 -9.08 -29.10 -5.89
N ARG A 141 -9.82 -30.08 -6.43
CA ARG A 141 -9.82 -30.41 -7.86
C ARG A 141 -11.07 -29.86 -8.51
N GLY A 142 -10.97 -29.57 -9.80
CA GLY A 142 -12.03 -28.96 -10.58
C GLY A 142 -11.94 -27.44 -10.58
N PRO A 143 -12.80 -26.79 -11.37
CA PRO A 143 -12.79 -25.36 -11.51
C PRO A 143 -13.37 -24.69 -10.26
N VAL A 144 -12.55 -23.88 -9.59
CA VAL A 144 -12.90 -23.18 -8.35
C VAL A 144 -12.58 -21.71 -8.50
N LYS A 145 -13.54 -20.85 -8.18
CA LYS A 145 -13.39 -19.41 -8.09
C LYS A 145 -13.23 -18.99 -6.64
N PHE A 146 -12.19 -18.22 -6.33
CA PHE A 146 -11.98 -17.60 -5.02
C PHE A 146 -12.25 -16.10 -5.10
N VAL A 147 -13.00 -15.58 -4.13
CA VAL A 147 -13.38 -14.17 -4.03
C VAL A 147 -13.40 -13.72 -2.57
N SER A 148 -13.13 -12.44 -2.32
CA SER A 148 -13.41 -11.82 -1.01
C SER A 148 -14.83 -11.26 -1.00
N ARG A 149 -15.64 -11.61 0.01
CA ARG A 149 -16.99 -11.06 0.18
C ARG A 149 -17.31 -10.89 1.66
N VAL A 150 -18.20 -9.95 1.96
CA VAL A 150 -18.75 -9.77 3.31
C VAL A 150 -19.81 -10.86 3.56
N VAL A 151 -19.56 -11.71 4.55
CA VAL A 151 -20.49 -12.73 5.03
C VAL A 151 -20.69 -12.51 6.53
N GLU A 152 -21.94 -12.47 6.99
CA GLU A 152 -22.25 -12.23 8.42
C GLU A 152 -21.55 -10.97 8.99
N ARG A 153 -21.45 -9.91 8.19
CA ARG A 153 -20.77 -8.63 8.51
C ARG A 153 -19.25 -8.71 8.60
N VAL A 154 -18.63 -9.84 8.27
CA VAL A 154 -17.18 -10.03 8.26
C VAL A 154 -16.71 -10.32 6.84
N GLU A 155 -15.69 -9.61 6.38
CA GLU A 155 -15.05 -9.92 5.10
C GLU A 155 -14.31 -11.26 5.19
N SER A 156 -14.62 -12.18 4.28
CA SER A 156 -14.05 -13.53 4.24
C SER A 156 -13.80 -13.96 2.80
N ILE A 157 -12.78 -14.79 2.63
CA ILE A 157 -12.48 -15.44 1.35
C ILE A 157 -13.40 -16.64 1.19
N ILE A 158 -14.06 -16.72 0.04
CA ILE A 158 -15.03 -17.75 -0.31
C ILE A 158 -14.50 -18.53 -1.50
N ALA A 159 -14.58 -19.85 -1.43
CA ALA A 159 -14.42 -20.74 -2.57
C ALA A 159 -15.80 -21.05 -3.18
N ILE A 160 -15.91 -20.91 -4.50
CA ILE A 160 -17.11 -21.22 -5.27
C ILE A 160 -16.72 -22.28 -6.30
N ASP A 161 -17.31 -23.46 -6.20
CA ASP A 161 -17.21 -24.47 -7.25
C ASP A 161 -18.05 -23.99 -8.44
N THR A 162 -17.42 -23.79 -9.59
CA THR A 162 -18.11 -23.20 -10.75
C THR A 162 -18.97 -24.20 -11.52
N LEU A 163 -18.80 -25.50 -11.29
CA LEU A 163 -19.66 -26.54 -11.88
C LEU A 163 -20.93 -26.75 -11.07
N SER A 164 -20.78 -26.88 -9.74
CA SER A 164 -21.92 -27.15 -8.86
C SER A 164 -22.60 -25.89 -8.32
N GLY A 165 -21.92 -24.74 -8.37
CA GLY A 165 -22.37 -23.50 -7.73
C GLY A 165 -22.27 -23.51 -6.20
N SER A 166 -21.73 -24.60 -5.62
CA SER A 166 -21.57 -24.70 -4.17
C SER A 166 -20.56 -23.68 -3.65
N THR A 167 -20.88 -23.06 -2.52
CA THR A 167 -20.05 -22.05 -1.88
C THR A 167 -19.52 -22.57 -0.55
N GLN A 168 -18.27 -22.24 -0.25
CA GLN A 168 -17.63 -22.56 1.01
C GLN A 168 -16.84 -21.36 1.51
N ILE A 169 -17.19 -20.90 2.71
CA ILE A 169 -16.42 -19.89 3.43
C ILE A 169 -15.11 -20.53 3.89
N LEU A 170 -13.98 -19.90 3.56
CA LEU A 170 -12.66 -20.36 3.99
C LEU A 170 -12.25 -19.65 5.28
N PRO A 171 -11.50 -20.33 6.17
CA PRO A 171 -10.94 -19.70 7.35
C PRO A 171 -10.01 -18.58 6.93
N SER A 172 -10.47 -17.34 7.14
CA SER A 172 -9.79 -16.12 6.71
C SER A 172 -9.21 -15.42 7.93
N GLN A 173 -7.97 -14.99 7.83
CA GLN A 173 -7.26 -14.27 8.88
C GLN A 173 -6.85 -12.89 8.37
N ALA A 174 -6.57 -11.97 9.29
CA ALA A 174 -5.96 -10.70 8.92
C ALA A 174 -4.56 -10.97 8.35
N TYR A 175 -4.32 -10.51 7.13
CA TYR A 175 -3.02 -10.56 6.51
C TYR A 175 -2.12 -9.52 7.15
N THR A 176 -1.06 -10.01 7.80
CA THR A 176 0.04 -9.16 8.24
C THR A 176 1.18 -9.41 7.26
N PRO A 177 1.49 -8.46 6.37
CA PRO A 177 2.60 -8.64 5.46
C PRO A 177 3.89 -8.70 6.27
N GLU A 178 4.76 -9.65 5.96
CA GLU A 178 6.11 -9.66 6.53
C GLU A 178 6.83 -8.39 6.03
N LEU A 179 7.29 -7.56 6.97
CA LEU A 179 8.15 -6.44 6.64
C LEU A 179 9.39 -7.04 5.98
N PRO A 180 9.77 -6.61 4.76
CA PRO A 180 11.01 -7.08 4.18
C PRO A 180 12.13 -6.74 5.16
N ASP A 181 12.87 -7.76 5.59
CA ASP A 181 14.13 -7.59 6.32
C ASP A 181 14.94 -6.58 5.51
N THR A 182 15.10 -5.38 6.04
CA THR A 182 15.72 -4.28 5.29
C THR A 182 17.23 -4.50 5.31
N GLY A 183 17.67 -5.51 4.58
CA GLY A 183 19.03 -5.67 4.12
C GLY A 183 19.24 -4.78 2.90
N ASP A 184 19.70 -3.56 3.18
CA ASP A 184 20.40 -2.65 2.28
C ASP A 184 19.72 -2.05 1.02
N SER A 185 20.06 -0.77 0.85
CA SER A 185 20.11 0.01 -0.41
C SER A 185 18.81 0.58 -1.02
N LEU A 186 18.24 1.57 -0.33
CA LEU A 186 17.64 2.75 -0.99
C LEU A 186 18.20 4.03 -0.37
N VAL A 187 19.50 4.27 -0.57
CA VAL A 187 20.11 5.60 -0.41
C VAL A 187 20.89 5.94 -1.68
N SER A 188 20.70 7.17 -2.14
CA SER A 188 21.36 7.86 -3.25
C SER A 188 20.79 7.61 -4.65
N GLN A 189 19.82 8.44 -5.03
CA GLN A 189 19.97 9.32 -6.19
C GLN A 189 19.34 10.68 -5.86
N GLY A 190 20.14 11.55 -5.23
CA GLY A 190 19.91 12.99 -5.29
C GLY A 190 20.32 13.51 -6.68
N PRO A 191 19.83 14.69 -7.08
CA PRO A 191 20.04 15.21 -8.43
C PRO A 191 21.52 15.59 -8.62
N THR A 192 22.17 14.99 -9.61
CA THR A 192 23.49 15.41 -10.08
C THR A 192 23.35 16.75 -10.82
N THR A 193 23.61 17.84 -10.11
CA THR A 193 24.18 19.03 -10.72
C THR A 193 25.69 18.85 -10.72
N ASP A 194 26.33 18.75 -11.88
CA ASP A 194 27.64 19.38 -12.04
C ASP A 194 27.97 19.67 -13.50
N ASN A 195 28.41 20.92 -13.68
CA ASN A 195 28.92 21.53 -14.89
C ASN A 195 30.12 20.77 -15.46
N ALA A 196 30.09 20.49 -16.75
CA ALA A 196 31.29 20.31 -17.56
C ALA A 196 31.14 21.04 -18.90
N ALA A 197 31.01 22.36 -18.82
CA ALA A 197 31.44 23.24 -19.89
C ALA A 197 32.97 23.36 -19.82
N ASN A 198 33.70 22.50 -20.54
CA ASN A 198 34.99 22.87 -21.09
C ASN A 198 35.41 21.88 -22.17
N SER A 199 36.20 22.38 -23.13
CA SER A 199 36.84 21.66 -24.25
C SER A 199 35.95 21.26 -25.44
N GLN A 200 35.65 22.25 -26.30
CA GLN A 200 35.80 22.13 -27.76
C GLN A 200 35.71 23.53 -28.41
N ALA A 201 36.79 24.29 -28.30
CA ALA A 201 37.06 25.48 -29.11
C ALA A 201 38.56 25.50 -29.45
N ALA A 202 38.96 24.64 -30.39
CA ALA A 202 40.28 24.68 -31.03
C ALA A 202 40.24 23.89 -32.36
N GLN A 203 39.49 24.38 -33.33
CA GLN A 203 39.75 24.14 -34.75
C GLN A 203 39.64 25.49 -35.47
N ALA A 204 40.75 26.23 -35.45
CA ALA A 204 41.00 27.32 -36.37
C ALA A 204 42.06 26.84 -37.38
N ALA A 205 41.90 27.28 -38.63
CA ALA A 205 42.90 27.30 -39.69
C ALA A 205 43.22 25.97 -40.39
N THR A 206 42.34 25.56 -41.31
CA THR A 206 42.82 25.15 -42.63
C THR A 206 42.42 26.26 -43.58
N ASP A 207 43.41 26.97 -44.13
CA ASP A 207 43.51 27.46 -45.50
C ASP A 207 44.16 28.85 -45.59
N THR A 208 45.49 28.86 -45.55
CA THR A 208 46.29 29.84 -46.30
C THR A 208 47.59 29.18 -46.76
N GLY A 209 47.73 29.05 -48.08
CA GLY A 209 49.00 29.30 -48.76
C GLY A 209 49.83 28.08 -49.11
N LYS A 210 49.62 27.53 -50.31
CA LYS A 210 50.73 27.04 -51.13
C LYS A 210 51.21 28.15 -52.06
N ALA A 211 52.51 28.41 -51.99
CA ALA A 211 53.31 28.92 -53.09
C ALA A 211 53.34 27.91 -54.25
#